data_AF-A0A0C2FG71-F1
#
_entry.id   AF-A0A0C2FG71-F1
#
_cell.length_a   1.000
_cell.length_b   1.000
_cell.length_c   1.000
_cell.angle_alpha   90.00
_cell.angle_beta   90.00
_cell.angle_gamma   90.00
#
_symmetry.space_group_name_H-M   'P 1'
#
loop_
_entity.id
_entity.type
_entity.pdbx_description
1 polymer ?
#
loop_
_entity_poly.entity_id
_entity_poly.type
_entity_poly.pdbx_seq_one_letter_code
_entity_poly.pdbx_strand_id
1 'polypeptide(L)'
;MRNGVCTGGPYGYKHGCRPYAFHPCGNHTNQVYYGECPSKSYETPECRKICQQGYPVTYNKDRHYAASAYFIKNDEKAIRREIWRSGPVHSAFDTYADIKKYDGGIYKVCGFYYQERISATKQ
;
A
#
# COMPACT_ATOMS: atom_id res chain seq x y z
N MET A 1 10.91 -5.38 -10.89
CA MET A 1 10.73 -3.95 -11.22
C MET A 1 11.83 -3.52 -12.19
N ARG A 2 11.56 -3.43 -13.50
CA ARG A 2 12.63 -3.26 -14.52
C ARG A 2 13.25 -1.86 -14.56
N ASN A 3 12.47 -0.82 -14.28
CA ASN A 3 12.89 0.57 -14.47
C ASN A 3 13.35 1.28 -13.19
N GLY A 4 13.30 0.61 -12.04
CA GLY A 4 13.56 1.20 -10.72
C GLY A 4 12.50 2.22 -10.30
N VAL A 5 12.62 2.70 -9.06
CA VAL A 5 11.75 3.75 -8.49
C VAL A 5 12.65 4.79 -7.81
N CYS A 6 12.39 6.08 -8.06
CA CYS A 6 13.12 7.16 -7.38
C CYS A 6 12.59 7.37 -5.96
N THR A 7 13.35 8.07 -5.13
CA THR A 7 12.88 8.46 -3.79
C THR A 7 11.65 9.37 -3.88
N GLY A 8 10.80 9.27 -2.87
CA GLY A 8 9.55 10.01 -2.77
C GLY A 8 8.97 9.85 -1.38
N GLY A 9 8.44 10.93 -0.83
CA GLY A 9 7.80 10.95 0.48
C GLY A 9 6.34 11.35 0.41
N PRO A 10 5.73 11.70 1.56
CA PRO A 10 4.37 12.24 1.59
C PRO A 10 4.27 13.56 0.82
N TYR A 11 3.04 14.03 0.64
CA TYR A 11 2.77 15.32 0.01
C TYR A 11 3.57 16.45 0.67
N GLY A 12 4.20 17.30 -0.14
CA GLY A 12 5.03 18.41 0.33
C GLY A 12 6.44 18.04 0.80
N TYR A 13 6.80 16.76 0.82
CA TYR A 13 8.12 16.30 1.24
C TYR A 13 9.24 16.85 0.34
N LYS A 14 10.26 17.48 0.96
CA LYS A 14 11.34 18.19 0.25
C LYS A 14 12.61 17.38 0.01
N HIS A 15 12.80 16.29 0.76
CA HIS A 15 14.05 15.52 0.74
C HIS A 15 13.95 14.25 -0.13
N GLY A 16 13.18 14.28 -1.21
CA GLY A 16 13.05 13.17 -2.14
C GLY A 16 12.82 13.64 -3.58
N CYS A 17 13.08 12.79 -4.56
CA CYS A 17 12.96 13.16 -5.97
C CYS A 17 11.52 13.47 -6.38
N ARG A 18 10.57 12.57 -6.07
CA ARG A 18 9.15 12.72 -6.43
C ARG A 18 8.24 12.45 -5.23
N PRO A 19 7.87 13.48 -4.44
CA PRO A 19 6.88 13.33 -3.38
C PRO A 19 5.50 12.99 -3.94
N TYR A 20 4.64 12.42 -3.09
CA TYR A 20 3.27 12.08 -3.45
C TYR A 20 2.49 13.32 -3.92
N ALA A 21 1.77 13.19 -5.04
CA ALA A 21 1.22 14.32 -5.76
C ALA A 21 -0.06 14.89 -5.13
N PHE A 22 -0.81 14.07 -4.39
CA PHE A 22 -2.12 14.45 -3.88
C PHE A 22 -2.03 14.88 -2.43
N HIS A 23 -2.67 16.00 -2.11
CA HIS A 23 -2.83 16.45 -0.74
C HIS A 23 -3.64 15.40 0.05
N PRO A 24 -3.24 15.06 1.28
CA PRO A 24 -4.00 14.12 2.10
C PRO A 24 -5.44 14.57 2.30
N CYS A 25 -6.35 13.62 2.25
CA CYS A 25 -7.78 13.86 2.40
C CYS A 25 -8.39 12.78 3.28
N GLY A 26 -9.51 13.09 3.93
CA GLY A 26 -10.23 12.11 4.74
C GLY A 26 -10.97 12.76 5.91
N ASN A 27 -11.92 12.02 6.48
CA ASN A 27 -12.61 12.45 7.68
C ASN A 27 -11.84 12.00 8.92
N HIS A 28 -11.02 12.88 9.45
CA HIS A 28 -10.21 12.65 10.63
C HIS A 28 -10.61 13.66 11.72
N THR A 29 -11.13 13.15 12.84
CA THR A 29 -11.57 14.00 13.96
C THR A 29 -10.41 14.86 14.46
N ASN A 30 -10.61 16.19 14.46
CA ASN A 30 -9.65 17.20 14.92
C ASN A 30 -8.32 17.28 14.12
N GLN A 31 -8.26 16.77 12.88
CA GLN A 31 -7.04 16.85 12.05
C GLN A 31 -7.25 17.76 10.83
N VAL A 32 -6.95 19.06 10.99
CA VAL A 32 -7.11 20.10 9.94
C VAL A 32 -6.18 19.94 8.74
N TYR A 33 -5.15 19.10 8.84
CA TYR A 33 -4.22 18.81 7.74
C TYR A 33 -4.87 18.01 6.60
N TYR A 34 -5.98 17.31 6.86
CA TYR A 34 -6.67 16.52 5.85
C TYR A 34 -7.79 17.34 5.21
N GLY A 35 -7.72 17.50 3.89
CA GLY A 35 -8.77 18.17 3.13
C GLY A 35 -9.96 17.26 2.83
N GLU A 36 -10.97 17.82 2.16
CA GLU A 36 -12.07 17.02 1.61
C GLU A 36 -11.57 16.13 0.48
N CYS A 37 -11.96 14.84 0.53
CA CYS A 37 -11.65 13.93 -0.57
C CYS A 37 -12.54 14.22 -1.79
N PRO A 38 -12.00 14.06 -3.02
CA PRO A 38 -12.82 14.17 -4.21
C PRO A 38 -13.91 13.11 -4.20
N SER A 39 -15.07 13.43 -4.78
CA SER A 39 -16.22 12.51 -4.85
C SER A 39 -15.95 11.26 -5.69
N LYS A 40 -14.96 11.33 -6.60
CA LYS A 40 -14.49 10.21 -7.42
C LYS A 40 -13.03 9.89 -7.06
N SER A 41 -12.12 10.13 -7.99
CA SER A 41 -10.68 9.93 -7.84
C SER A 41 -9.94 11.09 -8.49
N TYR A 42 -8.72 11.33 -8.03
CA TYR A 42 -7.81 12.21 -8.75
C TYR A 42 -7.39 11.56 -10.08
N GLU A 43 -7.17 12.39 -11.10
CA GLU A 43 -6.58 11.93 -12.35
C GLU A 43 -5.16 11.41 -12.10
N THR A 44 -4.76 10.37 -12.83
CA THR A 44 -3.41 9.81 -12.72
C THR A 44 -2.40 10.87 -13.19
N PRO A 45 -1.43 11.29 -12.35
CA PRO A 45 -0.50 12.33 -12.73
C PRO A 45 0.42 11.84 -13.85
N GLU A 46 0.86 12.77 -14.70
CA GLU A 46 1.81 12.45 -15.76
C GLU A 46 3.11 11.82 -15.24
N CYS A 47 3.64 10.87 -16.03
CA CYS A 47 4.93 10.24 -15.76
C CYS A 47 6.09 11.18 -16.14
N ARG A 48 6.38 12.14 -15.25
CA ARG A 48 7.52 13.05 -15.37
C ARG A 48 8.80 12.38 -14.86
N LYS A 49 9.83 12.32 -15.71
CA LYS A 49 11.16 11.77 -15.41
C LYS A 49 12.13 12.85 -14.92
N ILE A 50 11.65 13.71 -14.03
CA ILE A 50 12.41 14.81 -13.43
C ILE A 50 12.07 14.87 -11.94
N CYS A 51 13.06 15.20 -11.11
CA CYS A 51 12.86 15.42 -9.68
C CYS A 51 12.28 16.81 -9.42
N GLN A 52 11.73 17.01 -8.22
CA GLN A 52 11.29 18.33 -7.77
C GLN A 52 12.44 19.34 -7.77
N GLN A 53 12.11 20.61 -7.95
CA GLN A 53 13.09 21.70 -7.94
C GLN A 53 13.82 21.78 -6.60
N GLY A 54 15.13 21.99 -6.64
CA GLY A 54 15.99 22.06 -5.46
C GLY A 54 16.48 20.72 -4.92
N TYR A 55 15.98 19.58 -5.45
CA TYR A 55 16.52 18.27 -5.10
C TYR A 55 17.87 18.03 -5.81
N PRO A 56 18.95 17.65 -5.09
CA PRO A 56 20.31 17.67 -5.64
C PRO A 56 20.62 16.50 -6.60
N VAL A 57 19.85 15.42 -6.57
CA VAL A 57 20.10 14.21 -7.38
C VAL A 57 19.16 14.20 -8.59
N THR A 58 19.67 13.80 -9.76
CA THR A 58 18.85 13.69 -10.96
C THR A 58 17.96 12.44 -10.93
N TYR A 59 16.81 12.50 -11.60
CA TYR A 59 15.82 11.41 -11.61
C TYR A 59 16.44 10.05 -11.94
N ASN A 60 17.30 9.99 -12.97
CA ASN A 60 17.90 8.72 -13.41
C ASN A 60 18.88 8.14 -12.39
N LYS A 61 19.60 8.99 -11.64
CA LYS A 61 20.59 8.59 -10.63
C LYS A 61 19.94 8.20 -9.30
N ASP A 62 18.76 8.74 -9.01
CA ASP A 62 18.02 8.48 -7.77
C ASP A 62 17.19 7.18 -7.81
N ARG A 63 17.24 6.43 -8.92
CA ARG A 63 16.44 5.20 -9.06
C ARG A 63 17.05 4.06 -8.26
N HIS A 64 16.21 3.47 -7.42
CA HIS A 64 16.49 2.23 -6.70
C HIS A 64 15.88 1.04 -7.44
N TYR A 65 16.66 -0.03 -7.58
CA TYR A 65 16.29 -1.21 -8.35
C TYR A 65 16.19 -2.42 -7.44
N ALA A 66 15.14 -3.22 -7.63
CA ALA A 66 15.02 -4.52 -6.98
C ALA A 66 15.85 -5.56 -7.76
N ALA A 67 16.61 -6.39 -7.04
CA ALA A 67 17.34 -7.50 -7.63
C ALA A 67 16.39 -8.60 -8.16
N SER A 68 15.31 -8.87 -7.43
CA SER A 68 14.33 -9.90 -7.78
C SER A 68 12.93 -9.53 -7.29
N ALA A 69 11.92 -10.19 -7.86
CA ALA A 69 10.54 -10.18 -7.38
C ALA A 69 9.96 -11.59 -7.57
N TYR A 70 9.35 -12.16 -6.54
CA TYR A 70 8.82 -13.51 -6.55
C TYR A 70 7.54 -13.60 -5.70
N PHE A 71 6.74 -14.63 -5.97
CA PHE A 71 5.58 -14.95 -5.17
C PHE A 71 5.96 -15.91 -4.05
N ILE A 72 5.39 -15.67 -2.87
CA ILE A 72 5.47 -16.59 -1.74
C ILE A 72 4.32 -17.58 -1.88
N LYS A 73 4.56 -18.85 -1.56
CA LYS A 73 3.50 -19.85 -1.53
C LYS A 73 2.41 -19.42 -0.54
N ASN A 74 1.14 -19.72 -0.86
CA ASN A 74 0.02 -19.57 0.06
C ASN A 74 0.11 -20.61 1.19
N ASP A 75 1.02 -20.36 2.14
CA ASP A 75 1.34 -21.21 3.28
C ASP A 75 1.80 -20.32 4.44
N GLU A 76 1.14 -20.43 5.59
CA GLU A 76 1.40 -19.57 6.75
C GLU A 76 2.86 -19.64 7.21
N LYS A 77 3.44 -20.84 7.28
CA LYS A 77 4.81 -21.04 7.74
C LYS A 77 5.82 -20.44 6.76
N ALA A 78 5.57 -20.55 5.45
CA ALA A 78 6.38 -19.93 4.42
C ALA A 78 6.34 -18.39 4.52
N ILE A 79 5.15 -17.81 4.65
CA ILE A 79 4.97 -16.35 4.76
C ILE A 79 5.64 -15.81 6.03
N ARG A 80 5.44 -16.48 7.18
CA ARG A 80 6.10 -16.11 8.44
C ARG A 80 7.62 -16.17 8.33
N ARG A 81 8.17 -17.20 7.68
CA ARG A 81 9.61 -17.33 7.47
C ARG A 81 10.14 -16.23 6.56
N GLU A 82 9.40 -15.84 5.53
CA GLU A 82 9.79 -14.75 4.63
C GLU A 82 9.82 -13.42 5.37
N ILE A 83 8.77 -13.10 6.14
CA ILE A 83 8.71 -11.86 6.93
C ILE A 83 9.87 -11.78 7.92
N TRP A 84 10.15 -12.90 8.61
CA TRP A 84 11.26 -12.97 9.57
C TRP A 84 12.63 -12.75 8.93
N ARG A 85 12.88 -13.32 7.74
CA ARG A 85 14.20 -13.29 7.11
C ARG A 85 14.45 -12.07 6.24
N SER A 86 13.42 -11.62 5.53
CA SER A 86 13.53 -10.64 4.44
C SER A 86 12.79 -9.33 4.75
N GLY A 87 11.97 -9.30 5.80
CA GLY A 87 11.18 -8.13 6.18
C GLY A 87 9.76 -8.12 5.59
N PRO A 88 9.05 -6.97 5.66
CA PRO A 88 7.66 -6.87 5.25
C PRO A 88 7.41 -7.30 3.80
N VAL A 89 6.26 -7.93 3.57
CA VAL A 89 5.83 -8.42 2.27
C VAL A 89 4.57 -7.68 1.81
N HIS A 90 4.31 -7.65 0.50
CA HIS A 90 3.09 -7.11 -0.06
C HIS A 90 2.03 -8.21 -0.24
N SER A 91 0.82 -7.95 0.22
CA SER A 91 -0.34 -8.84 0.03
C SER A 91 -1.60 -8.01 -0.24
N ALA A 92 -2.59 -8.65 -0.86
CA ALA A 92 -3.93 -8.08 -1.04
C ALA A 92 -4.96 -8.98 -0.35
N PHE A 93 -6.08 -8.40 0.06
CA PHE A 93 -7.22 -9.10 0.66
C PHE A 93 -8.52 -8.42 0.24
N ASP A 94 -9.62 -9.16 0.29
CA ASP A 94 -10.94 -8.63 -0.04
C ASP A 94 -11.47 -7.72 1.08
N THR A 95 -11.87 -6.51 0.71
CA THR A 95 -12.40 -5.51 1.65
C THR A 95 -13.92 -5.57 1.70
N TYR A 96 -14.48 -5.48 2.90
CA TYR A 96 -15.93 -5.43 3.16
C TYR A 96 -16.30 -4.13 3.87
N ALA A 97 -17.58 -3.78 3.93
CA ALA A 97 -18.03 -2.47 4.45
C ALA A 97 -17.65 -2.23 5.93
N ASP A 98 -17.50 -3.30 6.71
CA ASP A 98 -17.14 -3.31 8.12
C ASP A 98 -15.67 -2.96 8.39
N ILE A 99 -14.73 -3.17 7.45
CA ILE A 99 -13.31 -2.80 7.63
C ILE A 99 -13.13 -1.30 7.92
N LYS A 100 -14.01 -0.46 7.40
CA LYS A 100 -13.97 1.00 7.62
C LYS A 100 -14.27 1.41 9.06
N LYS A 101 -14.86 0.51 9.86
CA LYS A 101 -15.23 0.74 11.26
C LYS A 101 -14.33 -0.02 12.25
N TYR A 102 -13.33 -0.73 11.75
CA TYR A 102 -12.41 -1.49 12.61
C TYR A 102 -11.58 -0.53 13.48
N ASP A 103 -11.61 -0.75 14.79
CA ASP A 103 -10.96 0.10 15.80
C ASP A 103 -9.98 -0.66 16.72
N GLY A 104 -9.93 -2.00 16.64
CA GLY A 104 -8.94 -2.83 17.35
C GLY A 104 -9.20 -4.34 17.29
N GLY A 105 -8.23 -5.14 17.74
CA GLY A 105 -8.33 -6.60 17.82
C GLY A 105 -7.94 -7.34 16.53
N ILE A 106 -8.47 -8.54 16.30
CA ILE A 106 -8.20 -9.32 15.07
C ILE A 106 -9.41 -9.19 14.14
N TYR A 107 -9.23 -8.51 13.01
CA TYR A 107 -10.29 -8.36 12.01
C TYR A 107 -10.65 -9.71 11.37
N LYS A 108 -11.95 -10.00 11.30
CA LYS A 108 -12.52 -11.16 10.61
C LYS A 108 -13.87 -10.77 10.03
N VAL A 109 -14.04 -10.99 8.72
CA VAL A 109 -15.32 -10.77 8.04
C VAL A 109 -16.34 -11.78 8.57
N CYS A 110 -17.44 -11.29 9.14
CA CYS A 110 -18.54 -12.15 9.55
C CYS A 110 -19.45 -12.42 8.33
N GLY A 111 -19.13 -13.46 7.54
CA GLY A 111 -19.88 -13.72 6.31
C GLY A 111 -19.71 -15.09 5.63
N PHE A 112 -18.83 -15.98 6.11
CA PHE A 112 -18.58 -17.27 5.46
C PHE A 112 -18.67 -18.49 6.39
N TYR A 113 -19.54 -18.46 7.41
CA TYR A 113 -19.84 -19.66 8.19
C TYR A 113 -20.65 -20.74 7.44
N TYR A 114 -21.10 -20.49 6.21
CA TYR A 114 -21.89 -21.46 5.43
C TYR A 114 -21.07 -22.36 4.49
N GLN A 115 -19.85 -22.00 4.07
CA GLN A 115 -19.04 -22.87 3.20
C GLN A 115 -18.16 -23.86 3.97
N GLU A 116 -17.66 -23.50 5.16
CA GLU A 116 -16.87 -24.46 5.96
C GLU A 116 -17.72 -25.54 6.64
N ARG A 117 -19.03 -25.30 6.86
CA ARG A 117 -19.92 -26.33 7.44
C ARG A 117 -20.45 -27.36 6.42
N ILE A 118 -20.54 -27.02 5.13
CA ILE A 118 -21.03 -27.95 4.10
C ILE A 118 -19.93 -28.95 3.68
N SER A 119 -18.65 -28.57 3.76
CA SER A 119 -17.52 -29.48 3.53
C SER A 119 -17.28 -30.48 4.67
N ALA A 120 -17.83 -30.22 5.85
CA ALA A 120 -17.70 -31.07 7.04
C ALA A 120 -18.82 -32.11 7.21
N THR A 121 -19.76 -32.22 6.26
CA THR A 121 -20.88 -33.18 6.28
C THR A 121 -20.92 -34.17 5.11
N LYS A 122 -19.82 -34.30 4.36
CA LYS A 122 -19.63 -35.42 3.44
C LYS A 122 -18.51 -36.33 3.93
N GLN A 123 -18.87 -37.21 4.86
CA GLN A 123 -18.19 -38.48 5.09
C GLN A 123 -19.24 -39.56 5.26
#